data_AF-A0A5B7CN56-F1
#
_entry.id   AF-A0A5B7CN56-F1
#
_cell.length_a   1.000
_cell.length_b   1.000
_cell.length_c   1.000
_cell.angle_alpha   90.00
_cell.angle_beta   90.00
_cell.angle_gamma   90.00
#
_symmetry.space_group_name_H-M   'P 1'
#
loop_
_entity.id
_entity.type
_entity.pdbx_description
1 polymer ?
#
loop_
_entity_poly.entity_id
_entity_poly.type
_entity_poly.pdbx_seq_one_letter_code
_entity_poly.pdbx_strand_id
1 'polypeptide(L)'
;MCKLCEPSPSSSSNNKMSVEGFRDHMRRETNNLTNLCRHFKGVVKETQDIPEDVSGDIMVAVGQAELLMKERFTQFSHLIDDCELKRGEKEVTCQDLQGFWDIVYVQVPTM
;
A
#
# COMPACT_ATOMS: atom_id res chain seq x y z
N MET A 1 -22.93 14.04 -13.29
CA MET A 1 -22.67 13.16 -14.45
C MET A 1 -21.19 13.22 -14.76
N CYS A 2 -20.39 12.29 -14.22
CA CYS A 2 -18.99 12.16 -14.61
C CYS A 2 -18.93 11.28 -15.87
N LYS A 3 -18.43 11.84 -16.98
CA LYS A 3 -18.27 11.10 -18.23
C LYS A 3 -17.04 10.21 -18.14
N LEU A 4 -17.26 8.94 -18.48
CA LEU A 4 -16.21 7.95 -18.68
C LEU A 4 -15.18 8.46 -19.70
N CYS A 5 -13.91 8.20 -19.39
CA CYS A 5 -12.77 8.36 -20.28
C CYS A 5 -12.92 7.35 -21.45
N GLU A 6 -12.98 7.84 -22.69
CA GLU A 6 -13.10 6.99 -23.90
C GLU A 6 -11.81 6.19 -24.15
N PRO A 7 -11.88 4.93 -24.62
CA PRO A 7 -10.71 4.10 -24.85
C PRO A 7 -10.15 4.25 -26.27
N SER A 8 -8.85 4.53 -26.37
CA SER A 8 -8.07 4.35 -27.61
C SER A 8 -7.70 2.87 -27.80
N PRO A 9 -7.69 2.33 -29.04
CA PRO A 9 -7.46 0.91 -29.26
C PRO A 9 -5.97 0.60 -29.44
N SER A 10 -5.32 0.11 -28.38
CA SER A 10 -4.10 -0.71 -28.52
C SER A 10 -3.86 -1.54 -27.26
N SER A 11 -4.32 -2.78 -27.34
CA SER A 11 -3.84 -4.03 -26.72
C SER A 11 -2.80 -3.95 -25.59
N SER A 12 -3.24 -4.17 -24.35
CA SER A 12 -2.72 -5.11 -23.34
C SER A 12 -3.50 -4.87 -22.05
N SER A 13 -3.93 -5.93 -21.38
CA SER A 13 -4.94 -5.97 -20.31
C SER A 13 -4.80 -4.93 -19.18
N ASN A 14 -5.24 -3.69 -19.44
CA ASN A 14 -5.27 -2.60 -18.46
C ASN A 14 -6.60 -2.63 -17.69
N ASN A 15 -6.65 -3.41 -16.62
CA ASN A 15 -7.64 -3.17 -15.56
C ASN A 15 -7.30 -1.84 -14.88
N LYS A 16 -7.76 -0.72 -15.45
CA LYS A 16 -7.65 0.60 -14.81
C LYS A 16 -8.47 0.56 -13.51
N MET A 17 -7.79 0.43 -12.37
CA MET A 17 -8.45 0.52 -11.07
C MET A 17 -9.04 1.91 -10.89
N SER A 18 -10.31 1.98 -10.48
CA SER A 18 -10.95 3.24 -10.10
C SER A 18 -10.31 3.78 -8.81
N VAL A 19 -10.50 5.06 -8.54
CA VAL A 19 -10.00 5.69 -7.30
C VAL A 19 -10.57 4.98 -6.05
N GLU A 20 -11.85 4.61 -6.09
CA GLU A 20 -12.49 3.76 -5.07
C GLU A 20 -11.81 2.39 -4.94
N GLY A 21 -11.44 1.77 -6.07
CA GLY A 21 -10.69 0.53 -6.10
C GLY A 21 -9.32 0.62 -5.42
N PHE A 22 -8.58 1.70 -5.64
CA PHE A 22 -7.31 1.96 -4.94
C PHE A 22 -7.52 2.15 -3.43
N ARG A 23 -8.57 2.87 -3.03
CA ARG A 23 -8.92 3.06 -1.62
C ARG A 23 -9.23 1.75 -0.91
N ASP A 24 -10.02 0.90 -1.55
CA ASP A 24 -10.36 -0.43 -1.03
C ASP A 24 -9.16 -1.36 -0.97
N HIS A 25 -8.32 -1.36 -2.01
CA HIS A 25 -7.09 -2.13 -2.04
C HIS A 25 -6.15 -1.74 -0.90
N MET A 26 -5.90 -0.44 -0.72
CA MET A 26 -5.07 0.09 0.36
C MET A 26 -5.63 -0.27 1.74
N ARG A 27 -6.95 -0.15 1.94
CA ARG A 27 -7.59 -0.53 3.21
C ARG A 27 -7.39 -2.00 3.53
N ARG A 28 -7.59 -2.88 2.54
CA ARG A 28 -7.40 -4.33 2.71
C ARG A 28 -5.96 -4.65 3.08
N GLU A 29 -5.01 -4.07 2.37
CA GLU A 29 -3.59 -4.34 2.60
C GLU A 29 -3.13 -3.80 3.96
N THR A 30 -3.58 -2.61 4.35
CA THR A 30 -3.32 -2.05 5.70
C THR A 30 -3.82 -3.00 6.79
N ASN A 31 -5.04 -3.52 6.64
CA ASN A 31 -5.62 -4.45 7.61
C ASN A 31 -4.85 -5.78 7.67
N ASN A 32 -4.46 -6.31 6.51
CA ASN A 32 -3.67 -7.53 6.41
C ASN A 32 -2.32 -7.39 7.12
N LEU A 33 -1.55 -6.35 6.80
CA LEU A 33 -0.26 -6.07 7.44
C LEU A 33 -0.40 -5.81 8.94
N THR A 34 -1.44 -5.07 9.36
CA THR A 34 -1.71 -4.85 10.79
C THR A 34 -1.95 -6.17 11.53
N ASN A 35 -2.72 -7.09 10.95
CA ASN A 35 -2.99 -8.39 11.56
C ASN A 35 -1.72 -9.26 11.60
N LEU A 36 -0.91 -9.21 10.54
CA LEU A 36 0.37 -9.93 10.47
C LEU A 36 1.36 -9.44 11.52
N CYS A 37 1.52 -8.11 11.66
CA CYS A 37 2.35 -7.49 12.68
C CYS A 37 1.90 -7.89 14.09
N ARG A 38 0.58 -7.88 14.35
CA ARG A 38 0.04 -8.30 15.65
C ARG A 38 0.31 -9.78 15.93
N HIS A 39 0.11 -10.64 14.93
CA HIS A 39 0.34 -12.07 15.06
C HIS A 39 1.80 -12.37 15.39
N PHE A 40 2.75 -11.84 14.62
CA PHE A 40 4.17 -12.09 14.85
C PHE A 40 4.69 -11.50 16.16
N LYS A 41 4.22 -10.31 16.56
CA LYS A 41 4.49 -9.77 17.91
C LYS A 41 3.99 -10.71 19.01
N GLY A 42 2.83 -11.34 18.82
CA GLY A 42 2.30 -12.36 19.71
C GLY A 42 3.18 -13.60 19.77
N VAL A 43 3.55 -14.14 18.61
CA VAL A 43 4.42 -15.34 18.49
C VAL A 43 5.75 -15.14 19.22
N VAL A 44 6.41 -14.00 18.99
CA VAL A 44 7.68 -13.65 19.67
C VAL A 44 7.51 -13.56 21.19
N LYS A 45 6.37 -13.06 21.66
CA LYS A 45 6.10 -12.88 23.09
C LYS A 45 5.70 -14.19 23.79
N GLU A 46 4.96 -15.06 23.11
CA GLU A 46 4.35 -16.25 23.69
C GLU A 46 5.23 -17.50 23.61
N THR A 47 6.18 -17.53 22.69
CA THR A 47 7.05 -18.70 22.48
C THR A 47 8.35 -18.55 23.26
N GLN A 48 8.59 -19.46 24.22
CA GLN A 48 9.77 -19.40 25.10
C GLN A 48 11.09 -19.85 24.44
N ASP A 49 11.05 -20.48 23.27
CA ASP A 49 12.21 -21.13 22.64
C ASP A 49 12.52 -20.58 21.23
N ILE A 50 12.17 -19.31 20.97
CA ILE A 50 12.59 -18.65 19.71
C ILE A 50 14.02 -18.15 19.86
N PRO A 51 14.95 -18.54 18.96
CA PRO A 51 16.29 -17.99 18.93
C PRO A 51 16.30 -16.46 18.83
N GLU A 52 17.23 -15.80 19.51
CA GLU A 52 17.28 -14.33 19.58
C GLU A 52 17.39 -13.69 18.19
N ASP A 53 18.20 -14.27 17.31
CA ASP A 53 18.36 -13.87 15.91
C ASP A 53 17.03 -13.93 15.15
N VAL A 54 16.30 -15.04 15.25
CA VAL A 54 14.99 -15.21 14.60
C VAL A 54 13.97 -14.23 15.17
N SER A 55 13.95 -14.03 16.48
CA SER A 55 13.07 -13.05 17.12
C SER A 55 13.40 -11.61 16.69
N GLY A 56 14.70 -11.31 16.53
CA GLY A 56 15.21 -10.05 16.04
C GLY A 56 14.78 -9.76 14.62
N ASP A 57 14.94 -10.73 13.71
CA ASP A 57 14.52 -10.63 12.31
C ASP A 57 13.01 -10.39 12.19
N ILE A 58 12.20 -11.11 12.99
CA ILE A 58 10.75 -10.91 13.04
C ILE A 58 10.42 -9.48 13.51
N MET A 59 11.08 -9.00 14.58
CA MET A 59 10.83 -7.66 15.12
C MET A 59 11.25 -6.56 14.14
N VAL A 60 12.33 -6.76 13.39
CA VAL A 60 12.77 -5.87 12.31
C VAL A 60 11.74 -5.82 11.19
N ALA A 61 11.27 -6.98 10.71
CA ALA A 61 10.26 -7.06 9.66
C ALA A 61 8.94 -6.39 10.09
N VAL A 62 8.52 -6.58 11.34
CA VAL A 62 7.34 -5.91 11.90
C VAL A 62 7.54 -4.39 11.95
N GLY A 63 8.69 -3.91 12.42
CA GLY A 63 8.99 -2.48 12.45
C GLY A 63 8.96 -1.85 11.06
N GLN A 64 9.48 -2.54 10.05
CA GLN A 64 9.46 -2.08 8.66
C GLN A 64 8.06 -2.04 8.07
N ALA A 65 7.23 -3.07 8.32
CA ALA A 65 5.84 -3.06 7.91
C ALA A 65 5.05 -1.91 8.56
N GLU A 66 5.32 -1.61 9.84
CA GLU A 66 4.72 -0.47 10.53
C GLU A 66 5.16 0.87 9.95
N LEU A 67 6.43 1.02 9.56
CA LEU A 67 6.93 2.20 8.86
C LEU A 67 6.32 2.35 7.47
N LEU A 68 6.23 1.27 6.69
CA LEU A 68 5.59 1.25 5.38
C LEU A 68 4.14 1.73 5.47
N MET A 69 3.37 1.20 6.42
CA MET A 69 1.99 1.63 6.65
C MET A 69 1.92 3.10 7.11
N LYS A 70 2.77 3.50 8.06
CA LYS A 70 2.73 4.86 8.61
C LYS A 70 3.12 5.92 7.60
N GLU A 71 4.11 5.65 6.75
CA GLU A 71 4.65 6.64 5.83
C GLU A 71 4.04 6.51 4.44
N ARG A 72 4.19 5.34 3.80
CA ARG A 72 3.81 5.16 2.40
C ARG A 72 2.31 5.03 2.20
N PHE A 73 1.62 4.28 3.06
CA PHE A 73 0.16 4.16 2.92
C PHE A 73 -0.55 5.45 3.30
N THR A 74 -0.04 6.20 4.30
CA THR A 74 -0.55 7.55 4.59
C THR A 74 -0.38 8.49 3.41
N GLN A 75 0.81 8.51 2.77
CA GLN A 75 1.03 9.30 1.55
C GLN A 75 0.10 8.89 0.41
N PHE A 76 -0.08 7.58 0.20
CA PHE A 76 -0.98 7.06 -0.83
C PHE A 76 -2.44 7.43 -0.58
N SER A 77 -2.89 7.38 0.68
CA SER A 77 -4.23 7.82 1.06
C SER A 77 -4.48 9.28 0.71
N HIS A 78 -3.50 10.17 0.97
CA HIS A 78 -3.63 11.57 0.60
C HIS A 78 -3.70 11.77 -0.92
N LEU A 79 -2.93 11.00 -1.70
CA LEU A 79 -3.01 11.06 -3.17
C LEU A 79 -4.37 10.58 -3.69
N ILE A 80 -4.96 9.56 -3.07
CA ILE A 80 -6.32 9.11 -3.37
C ILE A 80 -7.33 10.23 -3.05
N ASP A 81 -7.21 10.86 -1.88
CA ASP A 81 -8.08 11.98 -1.47
C ASP A 81 -7.97 13.17 -2.45
N ASP A 82 -6.76 13.53 -2.86
CA ASP A 82 -6.50 14.61 -3.83
C ASP A 82 -7.09 14.29 -5.20
N CYS A 83 -7.02 13.02 -5.63
CA CYS A 83 -7.63 12.53 -6.87
C CYS A 83 -9.17 12.58 -6.83
N GLU A 84 -9.80 12.15 -5.72
CA GLU A 84 -11.27 12.19 -5.56
C GLU A 84 -11.81 13.62 -5.47
N LEU A 85 -11.12 14.49 -4.72
CA LEU A 85 -11.57 15.85 -4.45
C LEU A 85 -11.14 16.86 -5.52
N LYS A 86 -10.33 16.44 -6.49
CA LYS A 86 -9.68 17.30 -7.50
C LYS A 86 -8.97 18.49 -6.84
N ARG A 87 -8.28 18.25 -5.73
CA ARG A 87 -7.55 19.28 -4.99
C ARG A 87 -6.10 19.30 -5.45
N GLY A 88 -5.60 20.47 -5.84
CA GLY A 88 -4.19 20.69 -6.23
C GLY A 88 -4.03 21.62 -7.44
N GLU A 89 -2.84 22.22 -7.59
CA GLU A 89 -2.47 22.98 -8.80
C GLU A 89 -2.26 22.07 -10.03
N LYS A 90 -2.00 20.77 -9.80
CA LYS A 90 -1.87 19.74 -10.84
C LYS A 90 -2.86 18.62 -10.54
N GLU A 91 -3.71 18.27 -11.51
CA GLU A 91 -4.68 17.19 -11.35
C GLU A 91 -3.96 15.84 -11.15
N VAL A 92 -4.17 15.20 -10.00
CA VAL A 92 -3.72 13.82 -9.74
C VAL A 92 -4.61 12.86 -10.52
N THR A 93 -4.02 12.05 -11.40
CA THR A 93 -4.73 11.08 -12.22
C THR A 93 -4.55 9.64 -11.71
N CYS A 94 -5.41 8.72 -12.16
CA CYS A 94 -5.23 7.29 -11.89
C CYS A 94 -3.86 6.75 -12.34
N GLN A 95 -3.20 7.40 -13.30
CA GLN A 95 -1.87 7.02 -13.76
C GLN A 95 -0.78 7.43 -12.75
N ASP A 96 -0.97 8.54 -12.05
CA ASP A 96 -0.08 8.98 -10.97
C ASP A 96 -0.21 8.05 -9.76
N LEU A 97 -1.43 7.59 -9.45
CA LEU A 97 -1.66 6.58 -8.40
C LEU A 97 -0.98 5.25 -8.73
N GLN A 98 -1.11 4.78 -9.98
CA GLN A 98 -0.43 3.57 -10.44
C GLN A 98 1.10 3.72 -10.34
N GLY A 99 1.65 4.85 -10.81
CA GLY A 99 3.09 5.11 -10.73
C GLY A 99 3.60 5.19 -9.29
N PHE A 100 2.85 5.80 -8.38
CA PHE A 100 3.22 5.81 -6.95
C PHE A 100 3.21 4.39 -6.37
N TRP A 101 2.20 3.58 -6.70
CA TRP A 101 2.11 2.20 -6.25
C TRP A 101 3.27 1.34 -6.77
N ASP A 102 3.63 1.47 -8.04
CA ASP A 102 4.77 0.79 -8.65
C ASP A 102 6.09 1.20 -7.97
N ILE A 103 6.25 2.49 -7.62
CA ILE A 103 7.42 2.98 -6.88
C ILE A 103 7.47 2.41 -5.47
N VAL A 104 6.34 2.36 -4.75
CA VAL A 104 6.28 1.74 -3.42
C VAL A 104 6.68 0.27 -3.52
N TYR A 105 6.20 -0.46 -4.51
CA TYR A 105 6.52 -1.88 -4.71
C TYR A 105 8.01 -2.10 -5.05
N VAL A 106 8.62 -1.18 -5.83
CA VAL A 106 10.05 -1.23 -6.18
C VAL A 106 10.96 -0.72 -5.05
N GLN A 107 10.46 0.19 -4.19
CA GLN A 107 11.14 0.69 -2.98
C GLN A 107 10.96 -0.20 -1.75
N VAL A 108 10.34 -1.36 -1.90
CA VAL A 108 10.58 -2.53 -1.04
C VAL A 108 11.62 -3.44 -1.72
N PRO A 109 12.85 -2.99 -2.09
CA PRO A 109 13.86 -3.92 -2.53
C PRO A 109 14.15 -4.83 -1.33
N THR A 110 13.72 -6.08 -1.50
CA THR A 110 14.37 -7.28 -0.98
C THR A 110 15.02 -7.07 0.40
N MET A 111 14.20 -7.16 1.44
CA MET A 111 14.65 -7.71 2.72
C MET A 111 14.83 -9.21 2.54
#